data_AF-A0ABD0PHG8-F1
#
_entry.id   AF-A0ABD0PHG8-F1
#
_cell.length_a   1.000
_cell.length_b   1.000
_cell.length_c   1.000
_cell.angle_alpha   90.00
_cell.angle_beta   90.00
_cell.angle_gamma   90.00
#
_symmetry.space_group_name_H-M   'P 1'
#
loop_
_entity.id
_entity.type
_entity.pdbx_description
1 polymer ?
#
loop_
_entity_poly.entity_id
_entity_poly.type
_entity_poly.pdbx_seq_one_letter_code
_entity_poly.pdbx_strand_id
1 'polypeptide(L)' 'CSATCGPGVQRREVVCLTGGGRREGDGGVECVAEKPADMKACNGGPCTPTYLWYTGPWGQ' A
#
# COMPACT_ATOMS: atom_id res chain seq x y z
N CYS A 1 -1.81 2.75 3.47
CA CYS A 1 -2.14 3.66 2.36
C CYS A 1 -0.83 4.04 1.67
N SER A 2 -0.80 4.19 0.34
CA SER A 2 0.42 4.53 -0.43
C SER A 2 0.93 5.96 -0.18
N ALA A 3 0.07 6.82 0.36
CA ALA A 3 0.40 8.16 0.82
C ALA A 3 0.05 8.30 2.30
N THR A 4 0.82 9.09 3.04
CA THR A 4 0.59 9.42 4.46
C THR A 4 -0.40 10.57 4.64
N CYS A 5 -0.56 11.40 3.62
CA CYS A 5 -1.58 12.45 3.50
C CYS A 5 -2.13 12.44 2.07
N GLY A 6 -3.28 13.07 1.86
CA GLY A 6 -3.94 13.16 0.56
C GLY A 6 -4.48 11.83 0.05
N PRO A 7 -4.92 11.78 -1.22
CA PRO A 7 -5.39 10.56 -1.87
C PRO A 7 -4.28 9.52 -2.02
N GLY A 8 -4.62 8.25 -1.84
CA GLY A 8 -3.73 7.13 -2.08
C GLY A 8 -4.48 5.82 -2.26
N VAL A 9 -3.72 4.72 -2.33
CA VAL A 9 -4.25 3.36 -2.47
C VAL A 9 -3.65 2.48 -1.37
N GLN A 10 -4.47 1.63 -0.74
CA GLN A 10 -3.96 0.55 0.10
C GLN A 10 -4.11 -0.78 -0.62
N ARG A 11 -3.12 -1.66 -0.46
CA ARG A 11 -3.10 -3.00 -1.02
C ARG A 11 -3.07 -4.03 0.10
N ARG A 12 -3.80 -5.14 -0.07
CA ARG A 12 -3.72 -6.34 0.77
C ARG A 12 -3.26 -7.54 -0.06
N GLU A 13 -2.62 -8.50 0.60
CA GLU A 13 -2.34 -9.80 -0.02
C GLU A 13 -3.64 -10.61 -0.07
N VAL A 14 -3.97 -11.17 -1.23
CA VAL A 14 -5.09 -12.09 -1.40
C VAL A 14 -4.48 -13.41 -1.84
N VAL A 15 -4.55 -14.40 -0.95
CA VAL A 15 -4.04 -15.75 -1.18
C VAL A 15 -5.17 -16.73 -1.12
N CYS A 16 -5.04 -17.81 -1.88
CA CYS A 16 -5.93 -18.95 -1.77
C CYS A 16 -5.32 -19.96 -0.80
N LEU A 17 -6.21 -20.50 0.02
CA LEU A 17 -5.86 -21.46 1.04
C LEU A 17 -6.51 -22.79 0.65
N THR A 18 -5.72 -23.86 0.69
CA THR A 18 -6.22 -25.23 0.68
C THR A 18 -7.12 -25.49 1.90
N GLY A 19 -7.91 -26.58 1.88
CA GLY A 19 -8.77 -26.98 3.00
C GLY A 19 -8.06 -27.18 4.37
N GLY A 20 -6.72 -27.18 4.39
CA GLY A 20 -5.90 -27.19 5.60
C GLY A 20 -5.29 -25.83 6.00
N GLY A 21 -5.72 -24.72 5.39
CA GLY A 21 -5.19 -23.37 5.68
C GLY A 21 -3.79 -23.11 5.14
N ARG A 22 -3.24 -24.01 4.31
CA ARG A 22 -1.93 -23.83 3.67
C ARG A 22 -2.08 -23.01 2.40
N ARG A 23 -1.20 -22.01 2.23
CA ARG A 23 -1.08 -21.22 0.99
C ARG A 23 -0.88 -22.18 -0.19
N GLU A 24 -1.74 -22.11 -1.20
CA GLU A 24 -1.57 -22.83 -2.46
C GLU A 24 -0.33 -22.23 -3.14
N GLY A 25 0.80 -22.95 -3.16
CA GLY A 25 2.05 -22.44 -3.71
C GLY A 25 2.04 -22.54 -5.24
N ASP A 26 2.37 -21.43 -5.92
CA ASP A 26 2.85 -21.15 -7.31
C ASP A 26 2.54 -22.12 -8.47
N GLY A 27 1.67 -23.11 -8.27
CA GLY A 27 1.45 -24.28 -9.11
C GLY A 27 0.10 -24.26 -9.82
N GLY A 28 -0.40 -23.05 -10.13
CA GLY A 28 -1.35 -22.85 -11.22
C GLY A 28 -2.75 -23.48 -11.08
N VAL A 29 -3.20 -23.85 -9.87
CA VAL A 29 -4.63 -24.08 -9.67
C VAL A 29 -5.25 -22.71 -9.35
N GLU A 30 -5.82 -22.07 -10.37
CA GLU A 30 -6.64 -20.88 -10.18
C GLU A 30 -7.73 -21.17 -9.15
N CYS A 31 -7.84 -20.29 -8.17
CA CYS A 31 -8.93 -20.34 -7.22
C CYS A 31 -10.22 -20.24 -8.03
N VAL A 32 -11.12 -21.21 -7.86
CA VAL A 32 -12.37 -21.26 -8.65
C VAL A 32 -13.28 -20.06 -8.35
N ALA A 33 -13.08 -19.41 -7.21
CA ALA A 33 -13.82 -18.22 -6.80
C ALA A 33 -13.15 -16.92 -7.32
N GLU A 34 -13.99 -15.93 -7.61
CA GLU A 34 -13.54 -14.59 -8.00
C GLU A 34 -12.61 -13.99 -6.93
N LYS A 35 -11.42 -13.54 -7.35
CA LYS A 35 -10.42 -12.94 -6.47
C LYS A 35 -11.02 -11.65 -5.86
N PRO A 36 -11.15 -11.55 -4.53
CA PRO A 36 -11.58 -10.32 -3.89
C PRO A 36 -10.66 -9.15 -4.24
N ALA A 37 -11.21 -7.93 -4.28
CA ALA A 37 -10.41 -6.74 -4.50
C ALA A 37 -9.22 -6.68 -3.52
N ASP A 38 -8.01 -6.59 -4.08
CA ASP A 38 -6.76 -6.48 -3.33
C ASP A 38 -6.35 -5.02 -3.11
N MET A 39 -7.00 -4.09 -3.81
CA MET A 39 -6.76 -2.66 -3.70
C MET A 39 -8.02 -1.90 -3.26
N LYS A 40 -7.81 -0.86 -2.46
CA LYS A 40 -8.86 0.07 -2.05
C LYS A 40 -8.31 1.49 -1.99
N ALA A 41 -9.08 2.47 -2.45
CA ALA A 41 -8.76 3.88 -2.27
C ALA A 41 -8.72 4.27 -0.78
N CYS A 42 -7.81 5.15 -0.42
CA CYS A 42 -7.66 5.73 0.91
C CYS A 42 -7.35 7.22 0.81
N ASN A 43 -7.63 7.96 1.87
CA ASN A 43 -7.28 9.38 1.97
C ASN A 43 -6.68 9.63 3.36
N GLY A 44 -5.43 10.09 3.42
CA GLY A 44 -4.70 10.39 4.64
C GLY A 44 -5.03 11.75 5.27
N GLY A 45 -6.03 12.46 4.74
CA GLY A 45 -6.36 13.82 5.15
C GLY A 45 -5.55 14.89 4.40
N PRO A 46 -5.63 16.18 4.79
CA PRO A 46 -4.88 17.23 4.11
C PRO A 46 -3.36 17.09 4.35
N CYS A 47 -2.57 17.39 3.31
CA CYS A 47 -1.12 17.47 3.45
C CYS A 47 -0.71 18.81 4.05
N THR A 48 0.14 18.79 5.08
CA THR A 48 0.76 20.00 5.62
C THR A 48 2.08 20.28 4.90
N PRO A 49 2.37 21.54 4.56
CA PRO A 49 3.66 21.91 4.00
C PRO A 49 4.76 21.68 5.04
N THR A 50 5.84 21.02 4.64
CA THR A 50 7.04 20.87 5.47
C THR A 50 8.02 21.98 5.09
N TYR A 51 8.34 22.86 6.04
CA TYR A 51 9.35 23.90 5.84
C TYR A 51 10.70 23.39 6.31
N LEU A 52 11.70 23.44 5.43
CA LEU A 52 13.08 23.11 5.73
C LEU A 52 13.92 24.37 5.60
N TRP A 53 14.59 24.75 6.69
CA TRP A 53 15.53 25.86 6.71
C TRP A 53 16.90 25.37 6.24
N TYR A 54 17.50 26.08 5.29
CA TYR A 54 18.86 25.85 4.84
C TYR A 54 19.73 27.00 5.33
N THR A 55 20.81 26.69 6.03
CA THR A 55 21.79 27.68 6.48
C THR A 55 23.07 27.54 5.66
N GLY A 56 23.68 28.67 5.27
CA GLY A 56 24.97 28.72 4.60
C GLY A 56 26.04 29.43 5.44
N PRO A 57 27.32 29.36 5.04
CA PRO A 57 28.38 30.12 5.68
C PRO A 57 28.14 31.63 5.57
N TRP A 58 28.61 32.39 6.56
CA TRP A 58 28.54 33.85 6.55
C TRP A 58 29.47 34.43 5.46
N GLY A 59 28.99 35.46 4.75
CA GLY A 59 29.79 36.20 3.75
C GLY A 59 30.84 37.11 4.39
N GLN A 60 31.92 37.38 3.64
CA GLN A 60 33.03 38.25 4.04
C GLN A 60 32.72 39.73 3.86
#